data_AF-A0A963WSA5-F1
#
_entry.id   AF-A0A963WSA5-F1
#
_cell.length_a   1.000
_cell.length_b   1.000
_cell.length_c   1.000
_cell.angle_alpha   90.00
_cell.angle_beta   90.00
_cell.angle_gamma   90.00
#
_symmetry.space_group_name_H-M   'P 1'
#
loop_
_entity.id
_entity.type
_entity.pdbx_description
1 polymer ?
#
loop_
_entity_poly.entity_id
_entity_poly.type
_entity_poly.pdbx_seq_one_letter_code
_entity_poly.pdbx_strand_id
1 'polypeptide(L)'
;RLLQLQDLGVHIALDDFGTGYSSLGYLGQLPVDKIKIDQSFVRGATEPGSRNGAIIASLTSLAHALGMDTTAEGVETLDELDLVRMHGCSHVQGYIYEKPLSAADATKRLETGLTAVARGPRSARASRQTMLRKVVLEHGGQYYNGTIRNISVTGALVEGLWNVPVGTIFTIALSDSHIVTATSRWCQDDRMGVEFAKPLERDASGTIIAVAGGTNGPEKRSLRVGNE
;
A
#
# COMPACT_ATOMS: atom_id res chain seq x y z
N ARG A 1 -13.92 13.19 -36.01
CA ARG A 1 -12.74 12.30 -35.99
C ARG A 1 -12.99 11.06 -35.12
N LEU A 2 -13.33 11.17 -33.82
CA LEU A 2 -13.63 9.98 -33.01
C LEU A 2 -14.85 9.18 -33.51
N LEU A 3 -15.94 9.85 -33.87
CA LEU A 3 -17.11 9.18 -34.48
C LEU A 3 -16.77 8.36 -35.73
N GLN A 4 -15.87 8.87 -36.58
CA GLN A 4 -15.43 8.15 -37.79
C GLN A 4 -14.61 6.89 -37.45
N LEU A 5 -13.97 6.82 -36.28
CA LEU A 5 -13.30 5.61 -35.81
C LEU A 5 -14.31 4.60 -35.26
N GLN A 6 -15.34 5.07 -34.54
CA GLN A 6 -16.43 4.21 -34.11
C GLN A 6 -17.21 3.61 -35.28
N ASP A 7 -17.42 4.37 -36.36
CA ASP A 7 -18.03 3.87 -37.60
C ASP A 7 -17.22 2.71 -38.23
N LEU A 8 -15.93 2.57 -37.88
CA LEU A 8 -15.06 1.45 -38.30
C LEU A 8 -15.05 0.28 -37.29
N GLY A 9 -15.82 0.36 -36.21
CA GLY A 9 -15.87 -0.64 -35.14
C GLY A 9 -14.80 -0.48 -34.06
N VAL A 10 -14.11 0.66 -34.00
CA VAL A 10 -13.13 0.94 -32.94
C VAL A 10 -13.86 1.44 -31.69
N HIS A 11 -13.60 0.78 -30.55
CA HIS A 11 -14.04 1.27 -29.25
C HIS A 11 -13.06 2.29 -28.67
N ILE A 12 -13.59 3.36 -28.08
CA ILE A 12 -12.83 4.47 -27.53
C ILE A 12 -12.83 4.38 -25.99
N ALA A 13 -11.64 4.35 -25.40
CA ALA A 13 -11.46 4.42 -23.96
C ALA A 13 -10.96 5.80 -23.54
N LEU A 14 -11.49 6.33 -22.44
CA LEU A 14 -11.01 7.54 -21.79
C LEU A 14 -10.06 7.16 -20.65
N ASP A 15 -8.80 7.58 -20.79
CA ASP A 15 -7.75 7.31 -19.81
C ASP A 15 -7.65 8.40 -18.72
N ASP A 16 -7.00 8.07 -17.61
CA ASP A 16 -6.71 9.00 -16.50
C ASP A 16 -7.94 9.75 -15.96
N PHE A 17 -9.12 9.11 -15.95
CA PHE A 17 -10.33 9.78 -15.52
C PHE A 17 -10.31 10.06 -14.01
N GLY A 18 -10.41 11.34 -13.65
CA GLY A 18 -10.43 11.83 -12.26
C GLY A 18 -9.14 12.48 -11.78
N THR A 19 -8.04 12.45 -12.54
CA THR A 19 -6.75 13.05 -12.12
C THR A 19 -6.49 14.48 -12.65
N GLY A 20 -7.47 15.12 -13.32
CA GLY A 20 -7.32 16.46 -13.92
C GLY A 20 -8.59 17.07 -14.54
N TYR A 21 -8.41 17.84 -15.64
CA TYR A 21 -9.45 18.62 -16.39
C TYR A 21 -10.55 17.79 -17.07
N SER A 22 -10.70 16.50 -16.74
CA SER A 22 -11.76 15.64 -17.24
C SER A 22 -13.09 16.07 -16.62
N SER A 23 -13.66 17.17 -17.11
CA SER A 23 -14.91 17.68 -16.58
C SER A 23 -16.04 16.73 -16.98
N LEU A 24 -16.81 16.30 -15.98
CA LEU A 24 -18.03 15.50 -16.16
C LEU A 24 -18.94 16.02 -17.28
N GLY A 25 -18.91 17.34 -17.51
CA GLY A 25 -19.71 18.03 -18.51
C GLY A 25 -19.46 17.58 -19.96
N TYR A 26 -18.27 17.09 -20.30
CA TYR A 26 -18.00 16.58 -21.65
C TYR A 26 -18.29 15.09 -21.82
N LEU A 27 -18.35 14.33 -20.73
CA LEU A 27 -18.46 12.87 -20.78
C LEU A 27 -19.73 12.41 -21.49
N GLY A 28 -20.85 13.12 -21.29
CA GLY A 28 -22.12 12.81 -21.97
C GLY A 28 -22.17 13.17 -23.46
N GLN A 29 -21.19 13.91 -23.97
CA GLN A 29 -21.14 14.33 -25.37
C GLN A 29 -20.06 13.60 -26.18
N LEU A 30 -19.12 12.96 -25.49
CA LEU A 30 -18.02 12.27 -26.13
C LEU A 30 -18.45 10.83 -26.48
N PRO A 31 -18.12 10.36 -27.70
CA PRO A 31 -18.35 8.97 -28.11
C PRO A 31 -17.31 8.06 -27.45
N VAL A 32 -17.50 7.78 -26.16
CA VAL A 32 -16.60 6.94 -25.34
C VAL A 32 -17.34 5.68 -24.93
N ASP A 33 -16.68 4.55 -25.08
CA ASP A 33 -17.22 3.22 -24.75
C ASP A 33 -16.78 2.76 -23.36
N LYS A 34 -15.66 3.30 -22.86
CA LYS A 34 -14.99 2.81 -21.65
C LYS A 34 -14.29 3.92 -20.88
N ILE A 35 -14.38 3.88 -19.55
CA ILE A 35 -13.63 4.75 -18.64
C ILE A 35 -12.57 3.93 -17.93
N LYS A 36 -11.32 4.40 -17.95
CA LYS A 36 -10.26 3.83 -17.12
C LYS A 36 -10.14 4.63 -15.82
N ILE A 37 -10.26 3.93 -14.69
CA ILE A 37 -10.12 4.47 -13.35
C ILE A 37 -8.65 4.36 -12.98
N ASP A 38 -8.00 5.51 -12.85
CA ASP A 38 -6.56 5.57 -12.60
C ASP A 38 -6.15 4.88 -11.29
N GLN A 39 -4.95 4.30 -11.30
CA GLN A 39 -4.38 3.57 -10.18
C GLN A 39 -4.26 4.42 -8.90
N SER A 40 -4.18 5.75 -9.00
CA SER A 40 -4.13 6.62 -7.81
C SER A 40 -5.41 6.55 -6.97
N PHE A 41 -6.55 6.19 -7.58
CA PHE A 41 -7.78 5.89 -6.85
C PHE A 41 -7.76 4.48 -6.29
N VAL A 42 -7.26 3.49 -7.03
CA VAL A 42 -7.23 2.09 -6.55
C VAL A 42 -6.27 1.92 -5.37
N ARG A 43 -5.07 2.49 -5.47
CA ARG A 43 -4.04 2.40 -4.43
C ARG A 43 -4.50 3.05 -3.14
N GLY A 44 -4.45 2.28 -2.06
CA GLY A 44 -4.86 2.75 -0.74
C GLY A 44 -6.39 2.91 -0.57
N ALA A 45 -7.20 2.43 -1.53
CA ALA A 45 -8.65 2.47 -1.41
C ALA A 45 -9.19 1.58 -0.28
N THR A 46 -8.43 0.56 0.12
CA THR A 46 -8.76 -0.35 1.22
C THR A 46 -8.21 0.11 2.57
N GLU A 47 -7.49 1.23 2.62
CA GLU A 47 -7.00 1.79 3.89
C GLU A 47 -8.15 2.42 4.70
N PRO A 48 -8.17 2.25 6.04
CA PRO A 48 -9.17 2.88 6.89
C PRO A 48 -9.23 4.40 6.71
N GLY A 49 -10.43 4.95 6.51
CA GLY A 49 -10.64 6.38 6.30
C GLY A 49 -10.38 6.88 4.88
N SER A 50 -9.94 6.00 3.97
CA SER A 50 -9.79 6.35 2.55
C SER A 50 -11.12 6.74 1.92
N ARG A 51 -11.12 7.85 1.17
CA ARG A 51 -12.28 8.29 0.38
C ARG A 51 -12.32 7.66 -1.01
N ASN A 52 -11.25 6.98 -1.41
CA ASN A 52 -11.10 6.50 -2.78
C ASN A 52 -12.15 5.46 -3.16
N GLY A 53 -12.54 4.57 -2.24
CA GLY A 53 -13.63 3.61 -2.49
C GLY A 53 -14.94 4.29 -2.92
N ALA A 54 -15.31 5.40 -2.28
CA ALA A 54 -16.49 6.19 -2.65
C ALA A 54 -16.35 6.86 -4.03
N ILE A 55 -15.12 7.28 -4.39
CA ILE A 55 -14.83 7.82 -5.72
C ILE A 55 -14.99 6.73 -6.78
N ILE A 56 -14.39 5.55 -6.58
CA ILE A 56 -14.52 4.39 -7.47
C ILE A 56 -15.99 4.01 -7.66
N ALA A 57 -16.77 3.96 -6.57
CA ALA A 57 -18.21 3.69 -6.62
C ALA A 57 -18.98 4.71 -7.46
N SER A 58 -18.67 6.00 -7.30
CA SER A 58 -19.30 7.10 -8.05
C SER A 58 -18.96 7.04 -9.54
N LEU A 59 -17.69 6.79 -9.87
CA LEU A 59 -17.21 6.64 -11.24
C LEU A 59 -17.86 5.44 -11.93
N THR A 60 -17.93 4.31 -11.24
CA THR A 60 -18.55 3.10 -11.79
C THR A 60 -20.05 3.27 -12.01
N SER A 61 -20.73 3.93 -11.07
CA SER A 61 -22.17 4.26 -11.20
C SER A 61 -22.44 5.20 -12.38
N LEU A 62 -21.58 6.20 -12.57
CA LEU A 62 -21.66 7.13 -13.70
C LEU A 62 -21.46 6.41 -15.03
N ALA A 63 -20.41 5.58 -15.14
CA ALA A 63 -20.14 4.81 -16.35
C ALA A 63 -21.33 3.89 -16.70
N HIS A 64 -21.87 3.17 -15.72
CA HIS A 64 -23.04 2.31 -15.90
C HIS A 64 -24.26 3.10 -16.38
N ALA A 65 -24.54 4.28 -15.79
CA ALA A 65 -25.64 5.13 -16.22
C ALA A 65 -25.50 5.66 -17.66
N LEU A 66 -24.26 5.77 -18.14
CA LEU A 66 -23.94 6.19 -19.51
C LEU A 66 -23.76 5.01 -20.48
N GLY A 67 -23.95 3.76 -20.03
CA GLY A 67 -23.75 2.57 -20.85
C GLY A 67 -22.29 2.30 -21.22
N MET A 68 -21.35 2.78 -20.40
CA MET A 68 -19.91 2.64 -20.60
C MET A 68 -19.33 1.55 -19.72
N ASP A 69 -18.31 0.87 -20.24
CA ASP A 69 -17.46 -0.03 -19.47
C ASP A 69 -16.53 0.73 -18.52
N THR A 70 -16.00 0.01 -17.53
CA THR A 70 -14.95 0.53 -16.64
C THR A 70 -13.75 -0.39 -16.60
N THR A 71 -12.56 0.17 -16.45
CA THR A 71 -11.33 -0.58 -16.14
C THR A 71 -10.67 0.00 -14.91
N ALA A 72 -10.57 -0.77 -13.82
CA ALA A 72 -9.76 -0.38 -12.68
C ALA A 72 -8.28 -0.71 -12.96
N GLU A 73 -7.41 0.30 -12.88
CA GLU A 73 -5.98 0.16 -13.16
C GLU A 73 -5.14 0.00 -11.90
N GLY A 74 -4.02 -0.71 -12.03
CA GLY A 74 -3.04 -0.85 -10.97
C GLY A 74 -3.54 -1.64 -9.76
N VAL A 75 -4.46 -2.59 -9.95
CA VAL A 75 -4.86 -3.51 -8.88
C VAL A 75 -3.72 -4.50 -8.61
N GLU A 76 -3.21 -4.50 -7.37
CA GLU A 76 -2.05 -5.32 -6.98
C GLU A 76 -2.39 -6.30 -5.86
N THR A 77 -3.47 -6.08 -5.11
CA THR A 77 -3.83 -6.90 -3.94
C THR A 77 -5.25 -7.45 -4.01
N LEU A 78 -5.53 -8.53 -3.24
CA LEU A 78 -6.83 -9.21 -3.30
C LEU A 78 -7.96 -8.36 -2.70
N ASP A 79 -7.69 -7.54 -1.68
CA ASP A 79 -8.66 -6.60 -1.12
C ASP A 79 -9.00 -5.46 -2.09
N GLU A 80 -8.03 -4.91 -2.82
CA GLU A 80 -8.26 -3.96 -3.91
C GLU A 80 -9.13 -4.59 -4.99
N LEU A 81 -8.84 -5.85 -5.38
CA LEU A 81 -9.63 -6.60 -6.35
C LEU A 81 -11.08 -6.82 -5.87
N ASP A 82 -11.26 -7.22 -4.61
CA ASP A 82 -12.58 -7.39 -4.01
C ASP A 82 -13.36 -6.07 -4.00
N LEU A 83 -12.70 -4.96 -3.67
CA LEU A 83 -13.31 -3.62 -3.63
C LEU A 83 -13.79 -3.17 -5.01
N VAL A 84 -12.95 -3.26 -6.04
CA VAL A 84 -13.34 -2.81 -7.40
C VAL A 84 -14.43 -3.69 -8.00
N ARG A 85 -14.41 -5.01 -7.69
CA ARG A 85 -15.50 -5.93 -8.08
C ARG A 85 -16.80 -5.61 -7.37
N MET A 86 -16.75 -5.32 -6.06
CA MET A 86 -17.91 -4.92 -5.27
C MET A 86 -18.58 -3.67 -5.84
N HIS A 87 -17.80 -2.72 -6.34
CA HIS A 87 -18.31 -1.51 -6.98
C HIS A 87 -18.75 -1.70 -8.43
N GLY A 88 -18.56 -2.89 -9.02
CA GLY A 88 -19.06 -3.24 -10.34
C GLY A 88 -18.11 -2.88 -11.49
N CYS A 89 -16.81 -2.72 -11.23
CA CYS A 89 -15.85 -2.49 -12.32
C CYS A 89 -15.89 -3.65 -13.32
N SER A 90 -16.11 -3.37 -14.61
CA SER A 90 -16.30 -4.43 -15.61
C SER A 90 -14.99 -5.10 -16.03
N HIS A 91 -13.88 -4.37 -15.95
CA HIS A 91 -12.54 -4.87 -16.25
C HIS A 91 -11.55 -4.48 -15.14
N VAL A 92 -10.49 -5.28 -15.00
CA VAL A 92 -9.42 -5.04 -14.05
C VAL A 92 -8.08 -5.27 -14.74
N GLN A 93 -7.16 -4.32 -14.56
CA GLN A 93 -5.78 -4.41 -15.00
C GLN A 93 -4.85 -4.18 -13.81
N GLY A 94 -3.85 -5.04 -13.66
CA GLY A 94 -2.81 -4.82 -12.65
C GLY A 94 -1.99 -6.08 -12.36
N TYR A 95 -0.98 -5.92 -11.50
CA TYR A 95 -0.05 -6.98 -11.16
C TYR A 95 -0.69 -8.11 -10.35
N ILE A 96 -1.92 -7.92 -9.86
CA ILE A 96 -2.74 -9.00 -9.32
C ILE A 96 -2.95 -10.13 -10.33
N TYR A 97 -2.84 -9.88 -11.64
CA TYR A 97 -2.87 -10.92 -12.67
C TYR A 97 -1.48 -11.20 -13.22
N GLU A 98 -0.90 -10.22 -13.91
CA GLU A 98 0.44 -10.30 -14.52
C GLU A 98 1.05 -8.90 -14.64
N LYS A 99 2.38 -8.86 -14.71
CA LYS A 99 3.10 -7.66 -15.17
C LYS A 99 2.99 -7.53 -16.69
N PRO A 100 3.28 -6.34 -17.28
CA PRO A 100 3.42 -6.20 -18.72
C PRO A 100 4.37 -7.27 -19.27
N LEU A 101 3.87 -8.03 -20.26
CA LEU A 101 4.59 -9.13 -20.88
C LEU A 101 5.18 -8.68 -22.22
N SER A 102 6.27 -9.33 -22.62
CA SER A 102 6.74 -9.24 -24.01
C SER A 102 5.70 -9.86 -24.95
N ALA A 103 5.76 -9.54 -26.25
CA ALA A 103 4.86 -10.15 -27.23
C ALA A 103 4.98 -11.70 -27.26
N ALA A 104 6.18 -12.23 -27.08
CA ALA A 104 6.43 -13.67 -27.04
C ALA A 104 5.79 -14.31 -25.79
N ASP A 105 5.99 -13.70 -24.61
CA ASP A 105 5.43 -14.21 -23.36
C ASP A 105 3.90 -14.09 -23.33
N ALA A 106 3.34 -13.00 -23.89
CA ALA A 106 1.90 -12.82 -24.03
C ALA A 106 1.29 -13.89 -24.95
N THR A 107 1.93 -14.19 -26.09
CA THR A 107 1.48 -15.25 -27.01
C THR A 107 1.45 -16.60 -26.29
N LYS A 108 2.54 -16.95 -25.60
CA LYS A 108 2.62 -18.18 -24.81
C LYS A 108 1.57 -18.23 -23.70
N ARG A 109 1.27 -17.09 -23.07
CA ARG A 109 0.24 -17.00 -22.03
C ARG A 109 -1.17 -17.22 -22.59
N LEU A 110 -1.45 -16.79 -23.82
CA LEU A 110 -2.74 -17.02 -24.48
C LEU A 110 -2.96 -18.50 -24.81
N GLU A 111 -1.89 -19.24 -25.12
CA GLU A 111 -1.93 -20.69 -25.37
C GLU A 111 -2.39 -21.48 -24.14
N THR A 112 -2.19 -20.96 -22.92
CA THR A 112 -2.66 -21.60 -21.69
C THR A 112 -4.16 -21.35 -21.40
N GLY A 113 -4.86 -20.66 -22.29
CA GLY A 113 -6.28 -20.31 -22.16
C GLY A 113 -6.53 -18.91 -21.61
N LEU A 114 -7.78 -18.46 -21.77
CA LEU A 114 -8.19 -17.07 -21.50
C LEU A 114 -8.56 -16.78 -20.03
N THR A 115 -8.54 -17.80 -19.17
CA THR A 115 -8.83 -17.61 -17.74
C THR A 115 -7.66 -16.90 -17.06
N ALA A 116 -7.93 -15.75 -16.46
CA ALA A 116 -6.98 -15.04 -15.60
C ALA A 116 -7.23 -15.39 -14.14
N VAL A 117 -6.19 -15.83 -13.43
CA VAL A 117 -6.25 -16.16 -12.00
C VAL A 117 -5.54 -15.06 -11.23
N ALA A 118 -6.26 -14.41 -10.32
CA ALA A 118 -5.68 -13.40 -9.44
C ALA A 118 -4.67 -14.04 -8.47
N ARG A 119 -3.45 -13.49 -8.42
CA ARG A 119 -2.35 -13.89 -7.53
C ARG A 119 -1.69 -12.64 -6.99
N GLY A 120 -1.75 -12.46 -5.67
CA GLY A 120 -1.15 -11.32 -5.00
C GLY A 120 -1.32 -11.42 -3.50
N PRO A 121 -0.73 -10.49 -2.74
CA PRO A 121 -0.94 -10.41 -1.31
C PRO A 121 -2.41 -10.10 -0.97
N ARG A 122 -2.86 -10.49 0.23
CA ARG A 122 -4.25 -10.23 0.66
C ARG A 122 -4.55 -8.74 0.74
N SER A 123 -3.59 -7.94 1.18
CA SER A 123 -3.70 -6.49 1.30
C SER A 123 -2.40 -5.80 0.95
N ALA A 124 -2.51 -4.52 0.55
CA ALA A 124 -1.34 -3.68 0.37
C ALA A 124 -0.62 -3.55 1.72
N ARG A 125 0.70 -3.79 1.74
CA ARG A 125 1.49 -3.50 2.95
C ARG A 125 1.30 -2.02 3.25
N ALA A 126 0.83 -1.70 4.47
CA ALA A 126 0.65 -0.33 4.92
C ALA A 126 1.84 0.55 4.49
N SER A 127 1.55 1.72 3.93
CA SER A 127 2.58 2.63 3.40
C SER A 127 3.71 2.82 4.43
N ARG A 128 4.94 2.50 4.01
CA ARG A 128 6.14 2.55 4.84
C ARG A 128 6.84 3.89 4.66
N GLN A 129 7.18 4.53 5.75
CA GLN A 129 8.05 5.70 5.77
C GLN A 129 9.48 5.23 5.98
N THR A 130 10.38 5.55 5.05
CA THR A 130 11.82 5.35 5.25
C THR A 130 12.29 6.26 6.37
N MET A 131 13.00 5.72 7.34
CA MET A 131 13.60 6.49 8.42
C MET A 131 14.84 5.80 8.94
N LEU A 132 15.72 6.56 9.59
CA LEU A 132 16.87 6.01 10.30
C LEU A 132 16.73 6.42 11.77
N ARG A 133 16.26 5.49 12.61
CA ARG A 133 16.08 5.75 14.03
C ARG A 133 16.65 4.64 14.88
N LYS A 134 17.56 4.99 15.79
CA LYS A 134 18.02 4.08 16.83
C LYS A 134 16.88 3.82 17.81
N VAL A 135 16.68 2.56 18.15
CA VAL A 135 15.65 2.09 19.07
C VAL A 135 16.25 1.08 20.04
N VAL A 136 15.62 0.94 21.19
CA VAL A 136 15.93 -0.12 22.15
C VAL A 136 14.84 -1.18 22.06
N LEU A 137 15.26 -2.43 21.87
CA LEU A 137 14.39 -3.59 21.91
C LEU A 137 14.57 -4.29 23.26
N GLU A 138 13.48 -4.72 23.88
CA GLU A 138 13.54 -5.50 25.12
C GLU A 138 12.87 -6.87 24.92
N HIS A 139 13.57 -7.92 25.35
CA HIS A 139 13.10 -9.30 25.32
C HIS A 139 13.59 -10.04 26.57
N GLY A 140 12.66 -10.54 27.39
CA GLY A 140 13.00 -11.36 28.55
C GLY A 140 13.89 -10.64 29.57
N GLY A 141 13.75 -9.33 29.73
CA GLY A 141 14.55 -8.48 30.61
C GLY A 141 15.90 -8.06 30.05
N GLN A 142 16.24 -8.45 28.82
CA GLN A 142 17.46 -8.06 28.12
C GLN A 142 17.19 -6.94 27.12
N TYR A 143 18.14 -6.01 26.98
CA TYR A 143 18.02 -4.85 26.10
C TYR A 143 19.00 -4.92 24.93
N TYR A 144 18.50 -4.66 23.73
CA TYR A 144 19.25 -4.71 22.48
C TYR A 144 19.10 -3.40 21.72
N ASN A 145 20.18 -2.93 21.09
CA ASN A 145 20.12 -1.76 20.22
C ASN A 145 19.76 -2.19 18.80
N GLY A 146 18.80 -1.52 18.20
CA GLY A 146 18.44 -1.69 16.79
C GLY A 146 18.30 -0.35 16.10
N THR A 147 18.17 -0.39 14.77
CA THR A 147 17.88 0.77 13.94
C THR A 147 16.66 0.49 13.08
N ILE A 148 15.59 1.25 13.24
CA ILE A 148 14.46 1.22 12.32
C ILE A 148 14.91 1.87 11.00
N ARG A 149 14.76 1.13 9.91
CA ARG A 149 15.05 1.54 8.52
C ARG A 149 13.83 2.00 7.75
N ASN A 150 12.68 1.43 8.10
CA ASN A 150 11.38 1.90 7.68
C ASN A 150 10.32 1.39 8.66
N ILE A 151 9.20 2.09 8.70
CA ILE A 151 8.07 1.78 9.58
C ILE A 151 6.77 2.04 8.83
N SER A 152 5.78 1.20 9.06
CA SER A 152 4.38 1.40 8.67
C SER A 152 3.51 1.36 9.92
N VAL A 153 2.19 1.53 9.76
CA VAL A 153 1.26 1.36 10.89
C VAL A 153 1.26 -0.07 11.45
N THR A 154 1.66 -1.07 10.68
CA THR A 154 1.57 -2.48 11.08
C THR A 154 2.91 -3.13 11.38
N GLY A 155 4.04 -2.46 11.12
CA GLY A 155 5.34 -3.08 11.36
C GLY A 155 6.52 -2.21 10.99
N ALA A 156 7.72 -2.76 11.10
CA ALA A 156 8.96 -2.07 10.75
C ALA A 156 10.02 -3.02 10.20
N LEU A 157 10.99 -2.45 9.49
CA LEU A 157 12.28 -3.07 9.23
C LEU A 157 13.27 -2.59 10.29
N VAL A 158 13.83 -3.51 11.06
CA VAL A 158 14.84 -3.25 12.09
C VAL A 158 16.17 -3.86 11.66
N GLU A 159 17.25 -3.07 11.73
CA GLU A 159 18.64 -3.48 11.57
C GLU A 159 19.35 -3.59 12.93
N GLY A 160 20.36 -4.46 13.06
CA GLY A 160 21.29 -4.51 14.21
C GLY A 160 21.13 -5.72 15.13
N LEU A 161 20.20 -6.62 14.84
CA LEU A 161 20.06 -7.90 15.55
C LEU A 161 20.21 -9.06 14.56
N TRP A 162 21.01 -10.05 14.96
CA TRP A 162 21.29 -11.25 14.18
C TRP A 162 20.57 -12.45 14.77
N ASN A 163 20.20 -13.40 13.91
CA ASN A 163 19.66 -14.71 14.31
C ASN A 163 18.41 -14.64 15.21
N VAL A 164 17.55 -13.65 15.03
CA VAL A 164 16.30 -13.54 15.81
C VAL A 164 15.27 -14.55 15.28
N PRO A 165 14.84 -15.55 16.08
CA PRO A 165 13.89 -16.55 15.61
C PRO A 165 12.55 -15.94 15.18
N VAL A 166 11.95 -16.48 14.11
CA VAL A 166 10.59 -16.12 13.70
C VAL A 166 9.61 -16.45 14.83
N GLY A 167 8.69 -15.53 15.11
CA GLY A 167 7.72 -15.65 16.21
C GLY A 167 8.22 -15.09 17.55
N THR A 168 9.47 -14.65 17.65
CA THR A 168 9.97 -13.98 18.86
C THR A 168 9.18 -12.69 19.12
N ILE A 169 8.64 -12.55 20.33
CA ILE A 169 7.89 -11.37 20.76
C ILE A 169 8.81 -10.51 21.64
N PHE A 170 8.86 -9.22 21.37
CA PHE A 170 9.66 -8.24 22.10
C PHE A 170 8.98 -6.88 22.09
N THR A 171 9.43 -5.97 22.94
CA THR A 171 9.00 -4.58 22.91
C THR A 171 10.03 -3.71 22.19
N ILE A 172 9.57 -2.66 21.51
CA ILE A 172 10.41 -1.68 20.81
C ILE A 172 10.06 -0.30 21.35
N ALA A 173 11.03 0.41 21.92
CA ALA A 173 10.90 1.81 22.29
C ALA A 173 11.11 2.70 21.05
N LEU A 174 10.02 3.25 20.50
CA LEU A 174 10.03 4.13 19.32
C LEU A 174 10.35 5.60 19.69
N SER A 175 10.01 5.98 20.92
CA SER A 175 10.35 7.25 21.59
C SER A 175 10.23 7.08 23.10
N ASP A 176 10.56 8.12 23.87
CA ASP A 176 10.46 8.13 25.34
C ASP A 176 9.05 7.83 25.86
N SER A 177 8.02 8.11 25.05
CA SER A 177 6.62 7.93 25.41
C SER A 177 5.91 6.79 24.66
N HIS A 178 6.57 6.15 23.70
CA HIS A 178 5.93 5.13 22.86
C HIS A 178 6.75 3.83 22.82
N ILE A 179 6.18 2.78 23.41
CA ILE A 179 6.67 1.41 23.36
C ILE A 179 5.62 0.56 22.66
N VAL A 180 6.04 -0.23 21.69
CA VAL A 180 5.17 -1.13 20.92
C VAL A 180 5.64 -2.57 21.08
N THR A 181 4.70 -3.49 21.31
CA THR A 181 4.97 -4.93 21.22
C THR A 181 5.02 -5.36 19.77
N ALA A 182 6.06 -6.09 19.39
CA ALA A 182 6.26 -6.57 18.04
C ALA A 182 6.64 -8.05 18.01
N THR A 183 6.33 -8.71 16.90
CA THR A 183 6.72 -10.10 16.62
C THR A 183 7.67 -10.15 15.44
N SER A 184 8.79 -10.85 15.57
CA SER A 184 9.69 -11.16 14.44
C SER A 184 8.95 -12.01 13.42
N ARG A 185 8.92 -11.56 12.16
CA ARG A 185 8.33 -12.30 11.03
C ARG A 185 9.38 -12.96 10.15
N TRP A 186 10.55 -12.37 10.07
CA TRP A 186 11.72 -12.93 9.41
C TRP A 186 12.97 -12.22 9.92
N CYS A 187 14.09 -12.92 9.93
CA CYS A 187 15.41 -12.35 10.21
C CYS A 187 16.42 -12.94 9.21
N GLN A 188 17.18 -12.08 8.55
CA GLN A 188 18.24 -12.45 7.62
C GLN A 188 19.40 -11.48 7.82
N ASP A 189 20.59 -12.02 8.08
CA ASP A 189 21.78 -11.26 8.46
C ASP A 189 21.49 -10.34 9.67
N ASP A 190 21.73 -9.04 9.55
CA ASP A 190 21.44 -8.04 10.57
C ASP A 190 20.04 -7.42 10.43
N ARG A 191 19.20 -7.90 9.50
CA ARG A 191 17.87 -7.34 9.20
C ARG A 191 16.76 -8.23 9.72
N MET A 192 15.73 -7.58 10.26
CA MET A 192 14.52 -8.24 10.75
C MET A 192 13.28 -7.46 10.36
N GLY A 193 12.29 -8.15 9.79
CA GLY A 193 10.95 -7.61 9.63
C GLY A 193 10.10 -7.93 10.85
N VAL A 194 9.48 -6.91 11.42
CA VAL A 194 8.66 -7.03 12.62
C VAL A 194 7.23 -6.60 12.32
N GLU A 195 6.26 -7.25 12.96
CA GLU A 195 4.85 -6.86 12.95
C GLU A 195 4.43 -6.37 14.33
N PHE A 196 3.72 -5.25 14.40
CA PHE A 196 3.21 -4.69 15.64
C PHE A 196 1.95 -5.43 16.10
N ALA A 197 1.85 -5.70 17.39
CA ALA A 197 0.68 -6.35 17.99
C ALA A 197 -0.59 -5.48 17.90
N LYS A 198 -0.42 -4.16 17.87
CA LYS A 198 -1.49 -3.18 17.61
C LYS A 198 -1.01 -2.20 16.55
N PRO A 199 -1.85 -1.87 15.55
CA PRO A 199 -1.50 -0.86 14.57
C PRO A 199 -1.21 0.50 15.21
N LEU A 200 -0.20 1.21 14.72
CA LEU A 200 0.13 2.58 15.14
C LEU A 200 -0.82 3.58 14.49
N GLU A 201 -1.10 4.68 15.21
CA GLU A 201 -1.94 5.77 14.71
C GLU A 201 -1.15 6.74 13.81
N ARG A 202 -1.86 7.35 12.86
CA ARG A 202 -1.36 8.43 12.02
C ARG A 202 -1.98 9.75 12.45
N ASP A 203 -1.21 10.83 12.36
CA ASP A 203 -1.75 12.17 12.47
C ASP A 203 -2.45 12.60 11.17
N ALA A 204 -3.06 13.79 11.20
CA ALA A 204 -3.75 14.38 10.05
C ALA A 204 -2.84 14.62 8.83
N SER A 205 -1.51 14.62 9.00
CA SER A 205 -0.52 14.73 7.90
C SER A 205 -0.13 13.37 7.31
N GLY A 206 -0.62 12.27 7.89
CA GLY A 206 -0.27 10.91 7.51
C GLY A 206 1.03 10.39 8.13
N THR A 207 1.61 11.13 9.09
CA THR A 207 2.82 10.74 9.82
C THR A 207 2.48 9.85 11.01
N ILE A 208 3.30 8.83 11.28
CA ILE A 208 3.09 7.94 12.41
C ILE A 208 3.39 8.69 13.71
N ILE A 209 2.37 8.86 14.56
CA ILE A 209 2.43 9.68 15.79
C ILE A 209 3.53 9.19 16.73
N ALA A 210 3.71 7.87 16.83
CA ALA A 210 4.70 7.22 17.69
C ALA A 210 6.17 7.61 17.37
N VAL A 211 6.40 8.23 16.20
CA VAL A 211 7.73 8.66 15.73
C VAL A 211 7.95 10.17 15.92
N ALA A 212 6.91 10.97 16.18
CA ALA A 212 6.98 12.44 16.15
C ALA A 212 7.74 13.10 17.33
N GLY A 213 8.34 12.34 18.25
CA GLY A 213 9.21 12.85 19.31
C GLY A 213 10.68 12.92 18.89
N GLY A 214 11.32 14.08 19.11
CA GLY A 214 12.74 14.30 18.87
C GLY A 214 13.66 13.45 19.76
N THR A 215 14.90 13.27 19.31
CA THR A 215 15.95 12.50 19.98
C THR A 215 16.40 13.16 21.27
N ASN A 216 16.06 12.58 22.43
CA ASN A 216 16.88 12.73 23.62
C ASN A 216 17.41 11.35 23.99
N GLY A 217 18.70 11.12 23.70
CA GLY A 217 19.41 9.99 24.28
C GLY A 217 19.44 10.11 25.80
N PRO A 218 19.53 9.00 26.56
CA PRO A 218 19.55 9.07 28.01
C PRO A 218 20.76 9.90 28.46
N GLU A 219 20.51 10.93 29.27
CA GLU A 219 21.55 11.69 29.96
C GLU A 219 22.45 10.70 30.72
N LYS A 220 23.76 10.73 30.39
CA LYS A 220 24.79 10.09 31.23
C LYS A 220 24.74 10.74 32.61
N ARG A 221 24.08 10.09 33.58
CA ARG A 221 24.32 10.36 34.99
C ARG A 221 25.72 9.86 35.34
N SER A 222 26.69 10.76 35.24
CA SER A 222 28.02 10.60 35.82
C SER A 222 27.90 10.62 37.35
N LEU A 223 27.87 9.43 37.95
CA LEU A 223 28.13 9.26 39.37
C LEU A 223 29.58 9.68 39.65
N ARG A 224 29.78 10.90 40.15
CA ARG A 224 31.02 11.28 40.82
C ARG A 224 31.00 10.63 42.20
N VAL A 225 31.80 9.59 42.37
CA VAL A 225 32.14 9.06 43.69
C VAL A 225 33.04 10.11 44.35
N GLY A 226 32.55 10.71 45.44
CA GLY A 226 33.38 11.52 46.31
C GLY A 226 34.33 10.63 47.08
N ASN A 227 35.60 11.01 47.11
CA ASN A 227 36.54 10.54 48.12
C ASN A 227 37.03 11.77 48.90
N GLU A 228 37.11 11.54 50.21
CA GLU A 228 37.61 12.40 51.28
C GLU A 228 39.01 12.98 51.00
#